data_AF-A0A426GDA1-F1
#
_entry.id   AF-A0A426GDA1-F1
#
_cell.length_a   1.000
_cell.length_b   1.000
_cell.length_c   1.000
_cell.angle_alpha   90.00
_cell.angle_beta   90.00
_cell.angle_gamma   90.00
#
_symmetry.space_group_name_H-M   'P 1'
#
loop_
_entity.id
_entity.type
_entity.pdbx_description
1 polymer ?
#
loop_
_entity_poly.entity_id
_entity_poly.type
_entity_poly.pdbx_seq_one_letter_code
_entity_poly.pdbx_strand_id
1 'polypeptide(L)'
;MACWSTRWRWNVKSGGDRDDVPRWGISRAPQGRDPGRGGRCAMRSGWRRRATVSRIARRAPESGLHSAMPARSDPMALAAPDRDDARARAVAAAMDIVAGHGLAALSVRDLAAAIGKSTTVIFNLFQAKAGVVGAMVEAAMEEDLAFHDAFLSQVDGLVLDQRTMVDITARYVLARAEPSARFARIWEEVLIDPEAAQAAREPLARWLAMRRSKLGGLLARDARLERLGAVYLPYLLMEELYAAALARRLDYELLLRESLEGLIAMAFGEPSGGEAKVARWFTGALVLPEPPSKRYAPGSVKMRLLDIAADQILERGIGAVTNRTVTQTAGVSTSTILYHFADMRSFLAEAIWHSVFREIPDYLDTRNPRDRERPADLQGLAALLAPTLRPGASEDPGDAGFYVKYARLIAQICLIARRDAAFENMAMLLRGPEGGGTYARREAVWPPAFDMTRLSAMRFAIWIKGSALLSAALPETETQGAEARLGAAALALVPTTV
;
A
#
# COMPACT_ATOMS: atom_id res chain seq x y z
N MET A 1 -17.52 -26.54 20.04
CA MET A 1 -16.93 -26.17 18.73
C MET A 1 -17.82 -26.74 17.63
N ALA A 2 -18.75 -25.95 17.12
CA ALA A 2 -19.52 -26.28 15.91
C ALA A 2 -19.61 -24.98 15.11
N CYS A 3 -18.75 -24.85 14.11
CA CYS A 3 -18.70 -23.66 13.26
C CYS A 3 -19.51 -23.97 12.01
N TRP A 4 -20.67 -23.34 11.89
CA TRP A 4 -21.47 -23.35 10.67
C TRP A 4 -20.82 -22.38 9.69
N SER A 5 -20.14 -22.89 8.67
CA SER A 5 -19.61 -22.08 7.57
C SER A 5 -20.65 -22.00 6.44
N THR A 6 -21.25 -20.83 6.24
CA THR A 6 -22.09 -20.58 5.05
C THR A 6 -21.16 -20.30 3.87
N ARG A 7 -21.09 -21.25 2.94
CA ARG A 7 -20.23 -21.20 1.74
C ARG A 7 -20.93 -20.35 0.67
N TRP A 8 -20.39 -19.18 0.33
CA TRP A 8 -20.91 -18.37 -0.78
C TRP A 8 -20.10 -18.66 -2.05
N ARG A 9 -20.80 -19.10 -3.10
CA ARG A 9 -20.28 -19.11 -4.47
C ARG A 9 -20.58 -17.76 -5.09
N TRP A 10 -19.61 -17.17 -5.78
CA TRP A 10 -19.86 -16.15 -6.80
C TRP A 10 -20.75 -16.77 -7.89
N ASN A 11 -22.06 -16.63 -7.78
CA ASN A 11 -23.01 -17.06 -8.79
C ASN A 11 -23.43 -15.82 -9.59
N VAL A 12 -22.83 -15.64 -10.76
CA VAL A 12 -23.39 -14.75 -11.79
C VAL A 12 -24.64 -15.45 -12.29
N LYS A 13 -25.81 -15.11 -11.74
CA LYS A 13 -27.10 -15.57 -12.29
C LYS A 13 -27.31 -14.89 -13.63
N SER A 14 -27.08 -15.62 -14.70
CA SER A 14 -27.71 -15.38 -16.00
C SER A 14 -29.16 -15.89 -15.96
N GLY A 15 -30.11 -15.05 -16.40
CA GLY A 15 -31.54 -15.39 -16.58
C GLY A 15 -32.45 -14.49 -15.75
N GLY A 16 -33.50 -13.87 -16.28
CA GLY A 16 -34.46 -14.45 -17.23
C GLY A 16 -35.72 -14.85 -16.44
N ASP A 17 -36.74 -14.01 -16.57
CA ASP A 17 -38.19 -14.13 -16.28
C ASP A 17 -38.75 -15.07 -15.17
N ARG A 18 -39.69 -14.46 -14.43
CA ARG A 18 -40.84 -14.97 -13.62
C ARG A 18 -40.68 -15.62 -12.23
N ASP A 19 -41.37 -14.96 -11.31
CA ASP A 19 -42.37 -15.46 -10.34
C ASP A 19 -42.23 -16.90 -9.82
N ASP A 20 -41.86 -17.04 -8.55
CA ASP A 20 -42.67 -17.80 -7.58
C ASP A 20 -42.10 -17.65 -6.16
N VAL A 21 -42.97 -17.26 -5.23
CA VAL A 21 -42.69 -17.17 -3.78
C VAL A 21 -43.09 -18.49 -3.12
N PRO A 22 -42.26 -19.01 -2.20
CA PRO A 22 -42.88 -19.48 -0.95
C PRO A 22 -42.15 -19.03 0.32
N ARG A 23 -42.97 -18.53 1.25
CA ARG A 23 -42.68 -18.34 2.68
C ARG A 23 -42.31 -19.67 3.35
N TRP A 24 -41.33 -19.63 4.27
CA TRP A 24 -41.21 -20.62 5.34
C TRP A 24 -40.94 -19.94 6.69
N GLY A 25 -41.73 -20.38 7.68
CA GLY A 25 -41.81 -19.83 9.02
C GLY A 25 -40.82 -20.44 10.00
N ILE A 26 -40.51 -19.66 11.03
CA ILE A 26 -39.59 -20.00 12.11
C ILE A 26 -40.38 -20.69 13.23
N SER A 27 -39.98 -21.92 13.58
CA SER A 27 -40.37 -22.57 14.83
C SER A 27 -39.21 -22.50 15.84
N ARG A 28 -39.54 -22.17 17.09
CA ARG A 28 -38.60 -21.96 18.20
C ARG A 28 -38.69 -23.09 19.24
N ALA A 29 -37.57 -23.22 19.96
CA ALA A 29 -37.36 -23.71 21.34
C ALA A 29 -36.94 -25.19 21.51
N PRO A 30 -36.30 -25.60 22.63
CA PRO A 30 -36.06 -24.85 23.88
C PRO A 30 -34.65 -24.92 24.51
N GLN A 31 -34.51 -24.11 25.56
CA GLN A 31 -33.41 -23.96 26.52
C GLN A 31 -33.13 -25.23 27.34
N GLY A 32 -31.86 -25.42 27.72
CA GLY A 32 -31.40 -26.40 28.70
C GLY A 32 -30.35 -25.81 29.63
N ARG A 33 -30.55 -26.02 30.94
CA ARG A 33 -29.88 -25.40 32.09
C ARG A 33 -28.44 -25.88 32.37
N ASP A 34 -27.68 -24.98 33.00
CA ASP A 34 -26.48 -25.15 33.87
C ASP A 34 -26.81 -26.04 35.11
N PRO A 35 -25.88 -26.60 35.95
CA PRO A 35 -24.74 -25.89 36.58
C PRO A 35 -23.47 -26.71 36.92
N GLY A 36 -22.35 -26.03 37.27
CA GLY A 36 -21.20 -26.73 37.87
C GLY A 36 -19.94 -25.93 38.26
N ARG A 37 -20.04 -25.20 39.39
CA ARG A 37 -19.01 -24.77 40.37
C ARG A 37 -17.50 -25.09 40.16
N GLY A 38 -16.67 -24.08 40.47
CA GLY A 38 -15.57 -24.26 41.44
C GLY A 38 -14.28 -23.47 41.17
N GLY A 39 -13.82 -22.69 42.17
CA GLY A 39 -12.39 -22.37 42.31
C GLY A 39 -12.04 -20.91 42.54
N ARG A 40 -12.04 -20.48 43.81
CA ARG A 40 -11.38 -19.26 44.29
C ARG A 40 -9.86 -19.48 44.31
N CYS A 41 -9.09 -18.46 43.92
CA CYS A 41 -7.78 -18.22 44.54
C CYS A 41 -7.45 -16.73 44.56
N ALA A 42 -7.16 -16.23 45.75
CA ALA A 42 -6.81 -14.85 46.04
C ALA A 42 -5.28 -14.69 46.00
N MET A 43 -4.78 -13.57 45.50
CA MET A 43 -3.51 -13.02 45.97
C MET A 43 -3.56 -11.49 46.03
N ARG A 44 -3.26 -11.00 47.23
CA ARG A 44 -3.05 -9.61 47.63
C ARG A 44 -1.58 -9.26 47.48
N SER A 45 -1.27 -8.09 46.94
CA SER A 45 -0.17 -7.19 47.33
C SER A 45 -0.27 -5.96 46.43
N GLY A 46 -0.44 -4.71 46.88
CA GLY A 46 -0.07 -4.12 48.16
C GLY A 46 1.25 -3.38 48.05
N TRP A 47 1.29 -2.24 47.34
CA TRP A 47 2.37 -1.25 47.51
C TRP A 47 1.81 0.16 47.65
N ARG A 48 2.14 0.74 48.81
CA ARG A 48 1.74 2.05 49.31
C ARG A 48 2.66 3.15 48.79
N ARG A 49 2.04 4.33 48.68
CA ARG A 49 2.63 5.66 48.57
C ARG A 49 3.66 5.95 49.68
N ARG A 50 4.69 6.74 49.36
CA ARG A 50 5.26 7.73 50.29
C ARG A 50 5.35 9.09 49.58
N ALA A 51 4.95 10.10 50.33
CA ALA A 51 5.09 11.52 50.04
C ALA A 51 6.03 12.14 51.11
N THR A 52 6.23 13.46 51.00
CA THR A 52 6.69 14.39 52.08
C THR A 52 8.22 14.55 52.16
N VAL A 53 8.88 15.71 52.32
CA VAL A 53 8.64 17.17 52.15
C VAL A 53 9.94 17.88 52.60
N SER A 54 10.34 18.93 51.87
CA SER A 54 10.89 20.23 52.32
C SER A 54 12.17 20.41 53.19
N ARG A 55 13.04 21.32 52.67
CA ARG A 55 13.45 22.64 53.21
C ARG A 55 14.77 22.87 53.99
N ILE A 56 15.39 24.01 53.60
CA ILE A 56 16.14 25.06 54.37
C ILE A 56 17.68 25.14 54.20
N ALA A 57 18.07 26.13 53.37
CA ALA A 57 19.00 27.27 53.54
C ALA A 57 20.37 27.12 54.26
N ARG A 58 21.42 27.69 53.64
CA ARG A 58 22.03 29.02 53.99
C ARG A 58 23.33 29.33 53.22
N ARG A 59 23.42 30.61 52.79
CA ARG A 59 24.55 31.58 52.70
C ARG A 59 25.93 31.21 52.11
N ALA A 60 26.36 32.08 51.20
CA ALA A 60 27.74 32.37 50.77
C ALA A 60 28.60 33.05 51.88
N PRO A 61 29.93 33.15 51.71
CA PRO A 61 30.49 34.35 51.08
C PRO A 61 31.67 34.13 50.10
N GLU A 62 32.05 35.23 49.46
CA GLU A 62 33.05 35.48 48.42
C GLU A 62 34.49 35.10 48.77
N SER A 63 35.28 34.70 47.76
CA SER A 63 36.61 35.28 47.47
C SER A 63 37.24 34.55 46.27
N GLY A 64 37.74 35.35 45.32
CA GLY A 64 38.26 34.88 44.04
C GLY A 64 39.62 34.22 44.11
N LEU A 65 39.83 33.29 43.17
CA LEU A 65 41.14 32.88 42.68
C LEU A 65 40.97 32.60 41.19
N HIS A 66 41.72 33.36 40.39
CA HIS A 66 41.88 33.17 38.96
C HIS A 66 42.34 31.74 38.66
N SER A 67 41.41 30.87 38.25
CA SER A 67 41.71 29.62 37.55
C SER A 67 41.58 29.89 36.06
N ALA A 68 42.69 29.73 35.36
CA ALA A 68 42.75 29.69 33.91
C ALA A 68 41.71 28.68 33.39
N MET A 69 40.72 29.17 32.64
CA MET A 69 39.85 28.32 31.85
C MET A 69 40.71 27.53 30.86
N PRO A 70 40.63 26.19 30.82
CA PRO A 70 41.12 25.48 29.65
C PRO A 70 40.32 25.99 28.45
N ALA A 71 41.03 26.23 27.35
CA ALA A 71 40.47 26.61 26.07
C ALA A 71 39.18 25.82 25.82
N ARG A 72 38.10 26.54 25.46
CA ARG A 72 36.94 25.92 24.82
C ARG A 72 37.51 25.06 23.70
N SER A 73 37.40 23.75 23.85
CA SER A 73 37.69 22.79 22.80
C SER A 73 36.89 23.23 21.59
N ASP A 74 37.61 23.69 20.56
CA ASP A 74 37.03 23.93 19.24
C ASP A 74 36.16 22.73 18.88
N PRO A 75 34.94 22.96 18.35
CA PRO A 75 34.15 21.85 17.85
C PRO A 75 35.02 21.12 16.83
N MET A 76 35.41 19.87 17.14
CA MET A 76 36.22 19.02 16.27
C MET A 76 35.59 19.02 14.87
N ALA A 77 36.14 19.85 13.99
CA ALA A 77 35.82 19.79 12.58
C ALA A 77 36.38 18.45 12.11
N LEU A 78 35.49 17.50 11.82
CA LEU A 78 35.87 16.23 11.21
C LEU A 78 36.66 16.57 9.94
N ALA A 79 37.83 15.94 9.78
CA ALA A 79 38.59 16.05 8.54
C ALA A 79 37.68 15.58 7.38
N ALA A 80 37.75 16.25 6.22
CA ALA A 80 36.91 15.95 5.06
C ALA A 80 36.75 14.44 4.74
N PRO A 81 37.82 13.62 4.69
CA PRO A 81 37.67 12.19 4.43
C PRO A 81 36.93 11.41 5.53
N ASP A 82 37.09 11.77 6.82
CA ASP A 82 36.34 11.16 7.93
C ASP A 82 34.86 11.61 7.93
N ARG A 83 34.61 12.84 7.46
CA ARG A 83 33.26 13.36 7.27
C ARG A 83 32.52 12.60 6.16
N ASP A 84 33.17 12.34 5.03
CA ASP A 84 32.56 11.63 3.90
C ASP A 84 32.29 10.15 4.23
N ASP A 85 33.23 9.48 4.91
CA ASP A 85 33.05 8.12 5.41
C ASP A 85 31.93 8.04 6.47
N ALA A 86 31.87 8.99 7.42
CA ALA A 86 30.75 9.08 8.35
C ALA A 86 29.40 9.33 7.66
N ARG A 87 29.39 10.15 6.60
CA ARG A 87 28.18 10.41 5.79
C ARG A 87 27.73 9.14 5.07
N ALA A 88 28.63 8.43 4.41
CA ALA A 88 28.32 7.19 3.69
C ALA A 88 27.78 6.11 4.63
N ARG A 89 28.41 5.90 5.80
CA ARG A 89 27.90 4.98 6.83
C ARG A 89 26.51 5.35 7.33
N ALA A 90 26.26 6.64 7.55
CA ALA A 90 24.94 7.13 7.97
C ALA A 90 23.88 6.87 6.89
N VAL A 91 24.20 7.09 5.62
CA VAL A 91 23.27 6.80 4.51
C VAL A 91 22.95 5.30 4.43
N ALA A 92 23.96 4.44 4.47
CA ALA A 92 23.76 2.99 4.47
C ALA A 92 22.90 2.52 5.66
N ALA A 93 23.19 3.01 6.87
CA ALA A 93 22.40 2.68 8.06
C ALA A 93 20.95 3.19 7.96
N ALA A 94 20.72 4.37 7.38
CA ALA A 94 19.38 4.88 7.13
C ALA A 94 18.62 3.99 6.14
N MET A 95 19.26 3.55 5.05
CA MET A 95 18.67 2.61 4.11
C MET A 95 18.29 1.30 4.79
N ASP A 96 19.15 0.74 5.63
CA ASP A 96 18.86 -0.51 6.36
C ASP A 96 17.71 -0.35 7.36
N ILE A 97 17.65 0.76 8.10
CA ILE A 97 16.55 1.07 9.01
C ILE A 97 15.23 1.15 8.25
N VAL A 98 15.16 1.91 7.15
CA VAL A 98 13.94 2.09 6.36
C VAL A 98 13.54 0.79 5.64
N ALA A 99 14.51 0.07 5.07
CA ALA A 99 14.26 -1.22 4.46
C ALA A 99 13.69 -2.22 5.47
N GLY A 100 14.18 -2.27 6.71
CA GLY A 100 13.64 -3.17 7.75
C GLY A 100 12.31 -2.68 8.35
N HIS A 101 12.28 -1.44 8.81
CA HIS A 101 11.26 -0.92 9.73
C HIS A 101 10.39 0.20 9.16
N GLY A 102 10.75 0.73 7.99
CA GLY A 102 10.00 1.76 7.28
C GLY A 102 10.45 3.18 7.61
N LEU A 103 9.93 4.13 6.84
CA LEU A 103 10.37 5.52 6.92
C LEU A 103 9.97 6.19 8.24
N ALA A 104 8.85 5.77 8.82
CA ALA A 104 8.39 6.23 10.12
C ALA A 104 9.37 5.85 11.25
N ALA A 105 10.11 4.75 11.12
CA ALA A 105 11.11 4.33 12.10
C ALA A 105 12.44 5.09 11.99
N LEU A 106 12.67 5.83 10.91
CA LEU A 106 13.88 6.63 10.75
C LEU A 106 13.84 7.86 11.67
N SER A 107 14.66 7.83 12.72
CA SER A 107 14.91 8.98 13.59
C SER A 107 16.40 9.34 13.61
N VAL A 108 16.71 10.62 13.83
CA VAL A 108 18.11 11.09 13.96
C VAL A 108 18.82 10.39 15.12
N ARG A 109 18.08 10.06 16.18
CA ARG A 109 18.60 9.38 17.36
C ARG A 109 18.96 7.93 17.06
N ASP A 110 18.06 7.18 16.42
CA ASP A 110 18.28 5.77 16.10
C ASP A 110 19.39 5.64 15.05
N LEU A 111 19.44 6.57 14.10
CA LEU A 111 20.53 6.64 13.13
C LEU A 111 21.88 6.92 13.81
N ALA A 112 21.95 7.89 14.72
CA ALA A 112 23.17 8.19 15.47
C ALA A 112 23.65 6.97 16.27
N ALA A 113 22.72 6.28 16.94
CA ALA A 113 23.01 5.04 17.66
C ALA A 113 23.52 3.93 16.74
N ALA A 114 22.89 3.74 15.56
CA ALA A 114 23.25 2.71 14.59
C ALA A 114 24.69 2.84 14.08
N ILE A 115 25.21 4.07 13.94
CA ILE A 115 26.59 4.32 13.51
C ILE A 115 27.57 4.62 14.65
N GLY A 116 27.13 4.51 15.91
CA GLY A 116 27.96 4.79 17.07
C GLY A 116 28.44 6.25 17.18
N LYS A 117 27.63 7.22 16.72
CA LYS A 117 27.94 8.66 16.79
C LYS A 117 26.89 9.42 17.61
N SER A 118 27.17 10.69 17.92
CA SER A 118 26.19 11.57 18.57
C SER A 118 25.18 12.11 17.57
N THR A 119 24.00 12.50 18.05
CA THR A 119 22.99 13.18 17.22
C THR A 119 23.53 14.48 16.63
N THR A 120 24.42 15.20 17.34
CA THR A 120 25.10 16.40 16.84
C THR A 120 25.91 16.13 15.58
N VAL A 121 26.59 14.97 15.47
CA VAL A 121 27.31 14.60 14.24
C VAL A 121 26.33 14.43 13.08
N ILE A 122 25.20 13.77 13.31
CA ILE A 122 24.16 13.61 12.27
C ILE A 122 23.61 14.99 11.83
N PHE A 123 23.34 15.89 12.77
CA PHE A 123 22.92 17.25 12.47
C PHE A 123 23.98 18.03 11.68
N ASN A 124 25.26 17.89 12.00
CA ASN A 124 26.35 18.54 11.24
C ASN A 124 26.48 17.99 9.81
N LEU A 125 26.17 16.71 9.60
CA LEU A 125 26.24 16.06 8.29
C LEU A 125 25.03 16.39 7.41
N PHE A 126 23.82 16.39 7.97
CA PHE A 126 22.57 16.41 7.19
C PHE A 126 21.63 17.56 7.51
N GLN A 127 21.92 18.38 8.53
CA GLN A 127 21.12 19.50 9.05
C GLN A 127 19.76 19.12 9.64
N ALA A 128 19.00 18.24 9.00
CA ALA A 128 17.69 17.78 9.45
C ALA A 128 17.41 16.35 8.94
N LYS A 129 16.33 15.73 9.44
CA LYS A 129 15.84 14.43 8.91
C LYS A 129 15.61 14.49 7.40
N ALA A 130 15.10 15.61 6.87
CA ALA A 130 14.92 15.80 5.44
C ALA A 130 16.22 15.66 4.65
N GLY A 131 17.35 16.14 5.18
CA GLY A 131 18.66 15.98 4.54
C GLY A 131 19.16 14.53 4.56
N VAL A 132 18.82 13.75 5.61
CA VAL A 132 19.07 12.30 5.65
C VAL A 132 18.25 11.60 4.57
N VAL A 133 16.95 11.93 4.47
CA VAL A 133 16.06 11.36 3.45
C VAL A 133 16.58 11.68 2.04
N GLY A 134 16.96 12.93 1.78
CA GLY A 134 17.55 13.33 0.50
C GLY A 134 18.80 12.52 0.14
N ALA A 135 19.76 12.39 1.06
CA ALA A 135 20.96 11.60 0.82
C ALA A 135 20.67 10.10 0.64
N MET A 136 19.68 9.57 1.36
CA MET A 136 19.24 8.18 1.25
C MET A 136 18.60 7.87 -0.10
N VAL A 137 17.74 8.75 -0.63
CA VAL A 137 17.11 8.52 -1.94
C VAL A 137 18.08 8.64 -3.11
N GLU A 138 19.11 9.49 -3.02
CA GLU A 138 20.19 9.51 -4.03
C GLU A 138 20.95 8.18 -4.06
N ALA A 139 21.36 7.67 -2.89
CA ALA A 139 22.02 6.36 -2.80
C ALA A 139 21.10 5.22 -3.29
N ALA A 140 19.80 5.28 -2.96
CA ALA A 140 18.82 4.33 -3.48
C ALA A 140 18.65 4.44 -5.01
N MET A 141 18.78 5.64 -5.59
CA MET A 141 18.75 5.82 -7.04
C MET A 141 19.96 5.17 -7.71
N GLU A 142 21.15 5.35 -7.14
CA GLU A 142 22.41 4.74 -7.63
C GLU A 142 22.34 3.20 -7.57
N GLU A 143 21.89 2.63 -6.45
CA GLU A 143 21.68 1.18 -6.33
C GLU A 143 20.62 0.66 -7.31
N ASP A 144 19.52 1.41 -7.53
CA ASP A 144 18.48 1.01 -8.48
C ASP A 144 18.96 1.09 -9.94
N LEU A 145 19.75 2.09 -10.29
CA LEU A 145 20.38 2.20 -11.61
C LEU A 145 21.32 1.01 -11.86
N ALA A 146 22.19 0.71 -10.89
CA ALA A 146 23.10 -0.43 -10.97
C ALA A 146 22.35 -1.77 -11.09
N PHE A 147 21.24 -1.92 -10.37
CA PHE A 147 20.36 -3.08 -10.52
C PHE A 147 19.82 -3.20 -11.94
N HIS A 148 19.31 -2.12 -12.54
CA HIS A 148 18.78 -2.16 -13.90
C HIS A 148 19.87 -2.51 -14.92
N ASP A 149 21.07 -1.94 -14.79
CA ASP A 149 22.21 -2.26 -15.67
C ASP A 149 22.61 -3.73 -15.57
N ALA A 150 22.73 -4.25 -14.34
CA ALA A 150 23.07 -5.64 -14.10
C ALA A 150 21.97 -6.61 -14.56
N PHE A 151 20.70 -6.26 -14.37
CA PHE A 151 19.57 -7.11 -14.76
C PHE A 151 19.39 -7.14 -16.29
N LEU A 152 19.41 -5.97 -16.95
CA LEU A 152 19.15 -5.87 -18.38
C LEU A 152 20.30 -6.42 -19.23
N SER A 153 21.54 -6.35 -18.75
CA SER A 153 22.69 -6.99 -19.41
C SER A 153 22.59 -8.53 -19.46
N GLN A 154 21.88 -9.16 -18.50
CA GLN A 154 21.68 -10.61 -18.50
C GLN A 154 20.72 -11.10 -19.59
N VAL A 155 19.88 -10.21 -20.12
CA VAL A 155 18.90 -10.51 -21.17
C VAL A 155 19.25 -9.82 -22.49
N ASP A 156 20.45 -9.25 -22.59
CA ASP A 156 20.93 -8.66 -23.83
C ASP A 156 21.11 -9.73 -24.92
N GLY A 157 20.80 -9.39 -26.16
CA GLY A 157 20.79 -10.31 -27.30
C GLY A 157 19.68 -11.39 -27.30
N LEU A 158 18.95 -11.58 -26.19
CA LEU A 158 17.87 -12.57 -26.13
C LEU A 158 16.69 -12.20 -27.04
N VAL A 159 16.11 -13.19 -27.72
CA VAL A 159 14.91 -13.02 -28.56
C VAL A 159 13.70 -12.76 -27.67
N LEU A 160 12.97 -11.67 -27.94
CA LEU A 160 11.81 -11.27 -27.15
C LEU A 160 10.52 -11.81 -27.79
N ASP A 161 10.16 -13.04 -27.45
CA ASP A 161 8.82 -13.58 -27.67
C ASP A 161 7.93 -13.41 -26.42
N GLN A 162 6.65 -13.75 -26.54
CA GLN A 162 5.68 -13.61 -25.46
C GLN A 162 6.14 -14.33 -24.18
N ARG A 163 6.56 -15.59 -24.30
CA ARG A 163 6.96 -16.41 -23.14
C ARG A 163 8.18 -15.83 -22.46
N THR A 164 9.19 -15.49 -23.23
CA THR A 164 10.45 -14.91 -22.75
C THR A 164 10.19 -13.58 -22.05
N MET A 165 9.33 -12.73 -22.63
CA MET A 165 8.92 -11.48 -21.97
C MET A 165 8.20 -11.72 -20.65
N VAL A 166 7.31 -12.73 -20.57
CA VAL A 166 6.63 -13.08 -19.30
C VAL A 166 7.65 -13.49 -18.24
N ASP A 167 8.59 -14.36 -18.60
CA ASP A 167 9.61 -14.86 -17.69
C ASP A 167 10.57 -13.75 -17.23
N ILE A 168 11.03 -12.88 -18.13
CA ILE A 168 11.85 -11.71 -17.79
C ILE A 168 11.10 -10.80 -16.83
N THR A 169 9.83 -10.49 -17.13
CA THR A 169 9.03 -9.55 -16.34
C THR A 169 8.73 -10.10 -14.95
N ALA A 170 8.36 -11.38 -14.85
CA ALA A 170 8.14 -12.04 -13.57
C ALA A 170 9.43 -12.08 -12.74
N ARG A 171 10.57 -12.42 -13.36
CA ARG A 171 11.87 -12.43 -12.68
C ARG A 171 12.28 -11.04 -12.22
N TYR A 172 12.03 -10.00 -13.01
CA TYR A 172 12.29 -8.61 -12.65
C TYR A 172 11.51 -8.20 -11.39
N VAL A 173 10.20 -8.45 -11.36
CA VAL A 173 9.33 -8.14 -10.21
C VAL A 173 9.80 -8.88 -8.96
N LEU A 174 10.08 -10.18 -9.07
CA LEU A 174 10.52 -11.00 -7.94
C LEU A 174 11.93 -10.61 -7.46
N ALA A 175 12.86 -10.29 -8.36
CA ALA A 175 14.21 -9.85 -8.01
C ALA A 175 14.17 -8.54 -7.20
N ARG A 176 13.26 -7.62 -7.52
CA ARG A 176 13.07 -6.38 -6.75
C ARG A 176 12.44 -6.60 -5.38
N ALA A 177 11.82 -7.76 -5.13
CA ALA A 177 11.28 -8.14 -3.83
C ALA A 177 12.29 -8.88 -2.94
N GLU A 178 13.46 -9.25 -3.46
CA GLU A 178 14.51 -9.91 -2.68
C GLU A 178 15.04 -8.98 -1.57
N PRO A 179 15.49 -9.52 -0.41
CA PRO A 179 16.04 -8.70 0.68
C PRO A 179 17.24 -7.83 0.27
N SER A 180 18.01 -8.25 -0.74
CA SER A 180 19.12 -7.51 -1.32
C SER A 180 18.68 -6.23 -2.04
N ALA A 181 17.43 -6.16 -2.52
CA ALA A 181 16.87 -5.00 -3.21
C ALA A 181 16.33 -3.95 -2.23
N ARG A 182 17.13 -3.58 -1.22
CA ARG A 182 16.74 -2.59 -0.19
C ARG A 182 16.39 -1.23 -0.81
N PHE A 183 17.04 -0.84 -1.91
CA PHE A 183 16.74 0.38 -2.66
C PHE A 183 15.26 0.42 -3.12
N ALA A 184 14.67 -0.71 -3.51
CA ALA A 184 13.27 -0.76 -3.91
C ALA A 184 12.35 -0.44 -2.73
N ARG A 185 12.71 -0.88 -1.52
CA ARG A 185 11.95 -0.60 -0.28
C ARG A 185 11.95 0.90 0.04
N ILE A 186 13.07 1.59 -0.23
CA ILE A 186 13.15 3.04 -0.04
C ILE A 186 12.17 3.75 -0.96
N TRP A 187 12.17 3.41 -2.25
CA TRP A 187 11.27 4.03 -3.23
C TRP A 187 9.80 3.71 -2.98
N GLU A 188 9.47 2.49 -2.52
CA GLU A 188 8.10 2.15 -2.10
C GLU A 188 7.63 3.03 -0.94
N GLU A 189 8.44 3.20 0.10
CA GLU A 189 8.10 4.07 1.24
C GLU A 189 7.95 5.53 0.81
N VAL A 190 8.86 6.04 -0.04
CA VAL A 190 8.80 7.41 -0.57
C VAL A 190 7.57 7.62 -1.46
N LEU A 191 7.19 6.65 -2.29
CA LEU A 191 6.05 6.74 -3.20
C LEU A 191 4.71 6.79 -2.44
N ILE A 192 4.64 6.15 -1.27
CA ILE A 192 3.41 5.99 -0.49
C ILE A 192 3.21 7.11 0.53
N ASP A 193 4.31 7.65 1.08
CA ASP A 193 4.29 8.71 2.07
C ASP A 193 4.29 10.11 1.39
N PRO A 194 3.22 10.91 1.53
CA PRO A 194 3.13 12.21 0.84
C PRO A 194 4.20 13.22 1.27
N GLU A 195 4.61 13.21 2.54
CA GLU A 195 5.65 14.13 3.04
C GLU A 195 7.02 13.74 2.48
N ALA A 196 7.29 12.44 2.39
CA ALA A 196 8.50 11.91 1.79
C ALA A 196 8.56 12.18 0.28
N ALA A 197 7.49 11.91 -0.45
CA ALA A 197 7.36 12.22 -1.88
C ALA A 197 7.61 13.71 -2.13
N GLN A 198 7.03 14.58 -1.29
CA GLN A 198 7.21 16.01 -1.36
C GLN A 198 8.68 16.43 -1.10
N ALA A 199 9.32 15.86 -0.08
CA ALA A 199 10.69 16.16 0.27
C ALA A 199 11.70 15.63 -0.76
N ALA A 200 11.38 14.52 -1.43
CA ALA A 200 12.21 13.85 -2.43
C ALA A 200 11.72 14.10 -3.86
N ARG A 201 10.94 15.16 -4.11
CA ARG A 201 10.25 15.37 -5.40
C ARG A 201 11.18 15.33 -6.61
N GLU A 202 12.29 16.07 -6.55
CA GLU A 202 13.25 16.16 -7.66
C GLU A 202 14.00 14.83 -7.87
N PRO A 203 14.55 14.17 -6.83
CA PRO A 203 15.09 12.82 -6.96
C PRO A 203 14.07 11.78 -7.45
N LEU A 204 12.81 11.85 -7.00
CA LEU A 204 11.74 10.96 -7.42
C LEU A 204 11.42 11.11 -8.91
N ALA A 205 11.40 12.34 -9.43
CA ALA A 205 11.23 12.60 -10.85
C ALA A 205 12.40 12.03 -11.68
N ARG A 206 13.65 12.21 -11.22
CA ARG A 206 14.83 11.60 -11.85
C ARG A 206 14.79 10.08 -11.83
N TRP A 207 14.43 9.47 -10.69
CA TRP A 207 14.27 8.03 -10.56
C TRP A 207 13.21 7.50 -11.52
N LEU A 208 12.06 8.16 -11.63
CA LEU A 208 11.00 7.77 -12.55
C LEU A 208 11.45 7.88 -14.00
N ALA A 209 12.14 8.96 -14.37
CA ALA A 209 12.73 9.13 -15.70
C ALA A 209 13.76 8.04 -16.03
N MET A 210 14.62 7.68 -15.07
CA MET A 210 15.57 6.58 -15.19
C MET A 210 14.84 5.25 -15.46
N ARG A 211 13.82 4.90 -14.66
CA ARG A 211 13.06 3.66 -14.85
C ARG A 211 12.34 3.63 -16.19
N ARG A 212 11.74 4.75 -16.61
CA ARG A 212 11.12 4.89 -17.95
C ARG A 212 12.14 4.66 -19.06
N SER A 213 13.33 5.24 -18.94
CA SER A 213 14.41 5.05 -19.92
C SER A 213 14.88 3.60 -19.98
N LYS A 214 15.18 2.98 -18.84
CA LYS A 214 15.68 1.59 -18.79
C LYS A 214 14.65 0.58 -19.30
N LEU A 215 13.42 0.65 -18.79
CA LEU A 215 12.35 -0.27 -19.21
C LEU A 215 11.88 0.03 -20.64
N GLY A 216 11.83 1.30 -21.03
CA GLY A 216 11.54 1.70 -22.40
C GLY A 216 12.60 1.19 -23.39
N GLY A 217 13.87 1.19 -23.00
CA GLY A 217 14.96 0.60 -23.77
C GLY A 217 14.79 -0.90 -23.99
N LEU A 218 14.29 -1.65 -22.99
CA LEU A 218 13.94 -3.06 -23.16
C LEU A 218 12.80 -3.24 -24.16
N LEU A 219 11.71 -2.47 -24.01
CA LEU A 219 10.54 -2.56 -24.90
C LEU A 219 10.88 -2.15 -26.34
N ALA A 220 11.73 -1.15 -26.55
CA ALA A 220 12.13 -0.66 -27.86
C ALA A 220 12.94 -1.67 -28.70
N ARG A 221 13.35 -2.80 -28.11
CA ARG A 221 14.02 -3.89 -28.83
C ARG A 221 13.09 -4.65 -29.78
N ASP A 222 11.77 -4.49 -29.63
CA ASP A 222 10.77 -5.07 -30.52
C ASP A 222 9.60 -4.10 -30.71
N ALA A 223 9.30 -3.71 -31.95
CA ALA A 223 8.24 -2.75 -32.26
C ALA A 223 6.86 -3.18 -31.73
N ARG A 224 6.61 -4.50 -31.58
CA ARG A 224 5.37 -5.03 -31.01
C ARG A 224 5.17 -4.64 -29.55
N LEU A 225 6.27 -4.44 -28.80
CA LEU A 225 6.26 -4.09 -27.39
C LEU A 225 6.05 -2.59 -27.15
N GLU A 226 6.15 -1.73 -28.16
CA GLU A 226 5.98 -0.27 -28.03
C GLU A 226 4.65 0.10 -27.37
N ARG A 227 3.58 -0.66 -27.66
CA ARG A 227 2.25 -0.43 -27.07
C ARG A 227 2.21 -0.60 -25.55
N LEU A 228 3.17 -1.32 -24.97
CA LEU A 228 3.29 -1.46 -23.51
C LEU A 228 3.91 -0.22 -22.86
N GLY A 229 4.56 0.67 -23.60
CA GLY A 229 5.32 1.80 -23.04
C GLY A 229 4.50 2.69 -22.10
N ALA A 230 3.21 2.91 -22.39
CA ALA A 230 2.32 3.72 -21.56
C ALA A 230 1.84 3.02 -20.27
N VAL A 231 1.93 1.69 -20.20
CA VAL A 231 1.31 0.89 -19.13
C VAL A 231 2.30 0.09 -18.30
N TYR A 232 3.47 -0.21 -18.85
CA TYR A 232 4.39 -1.18 -18.27
C TYR A 232 4.91 -0.74 -16.90
N LEU A 233 5.45 0.47 -16.78
CA LEU A 233 6.01 0.93 -15.50
C LEU A 233 4.98 1.07 -14.36
N PRO A 234 3.82 1.75 -14.55
CA PRO A 234 2.79 1.78 -13.51
C PRO A 234 2.32 0.38 -13.11
N TYR A 235 2.18 -0.52 -14.08
CA TYR A 235 1.81 -1.91 -13.80
C TYR A 235 2.84 -2.61 -12.91
N LEU A 236 4.13 -2.52 -13.25
CA LEU A 236 5.21 -3.15 -12.48
C LEU A 236 5.36 -2.55 -11.09
N LEU A 237 5.18 -1.24 -10.92
CA LEU A 237 5.21 -0.61 -9.59
C LEU A 237 4.18 -1.23 -8.64
N MET A 238 2.98 -1.50 -9.14
CA MET A 238 1.95 -2.12 -8.33
C MET A 238 2.28 -3.60 -8.04
N GLU A 239 2.78 -4.36 -9.03
CA GLU A 239 3.19 -5.76 -8.81
C GLU A 239 4.41 -5.88 -7.89
N GLU A 240 5.35 -4.94 -7.93
CA GLU A 240 6.49 -4.87 -7.01
C GLU A 240 6.04 -4.73 -5.55
N LEU A 241 5.02 -3.90 -5.31
CA LEU A 241 4.40 -3.77 -3.99
C LEU A 241 3.72 -5.06 -3.55
N TYR A 242 3.06 -5.78 -4.44
CA TYR A 242 2.51 -7.09 -4.08
C TYR A 242 3.60 -8.13 -3.83
N ALA A 243 4.64 -8.18 -4.68
CA ALA A 243 5.78 -9.07 -4.53
C ALA A 243 6.52 -8.83 -3.20
N ALA A 244 6.66 -7.56 -2.80
CA ALA A 244 7.19 -7.17 -1.49
C ALA A 244 6.58 -7.95 -0.31
N ALA A 245 5.28 -8.21 -0.39
CA ALA A 245 4.50 -8.86 0.64
C ALA A 245 4.32 -10.36 0.38
N LEU A 246 4.29 -10.78 -0.88
CA LEU A 246 3.72 -12.08 -1.29
C LEU A 246 4.68 -12.97 -2.09
N ALA A 247 5.92 -12.53 -2.39
CA ALA A 247 6.86 -13.27 -3.23
C ALA A 247 7.24 -14.68 -2.71
N ARG A 248 6.93 -15.01 -1.44
CA ARG A 248 7.14 -16.35 -0.88
C ARG A 248 5.93 -17.27 -1.02
N ARG A 249 4.86 -16.82 -1.68
CA ARG A 249 3.62 -17.57 -1.84
C ARG A 249 3.45 -18.05 -3.28
N LEU A 250 3.25 -19.35 -3.45
CA LEU A 250 3.02 -19.97 -4.75
C LEU A 250 1.75 -19.45 -5.43
N ASP A 251 0.68 -19.21 -4.68
CA ASP A 251 -0.58 -18.69 -5.24
C ASP A 251 -0.43 -17.27 -5.81
N TYR A 252 0.43 -16.44 -5.21
CA TYR A 252 0.80 -15.14 -5.77
C TYR A 252 1.63 -15.28 -7.05
N GLU A 253 2.66 -16.13 -7.06
CA GLU A 253 3.50 -16.32 -8.25
C GLU A 253 2.69 -16.81 -9.46
N LEU A 254 1.72 -17.71 -9.24
CA LEU A 254 0.81 -18.18 -10.29
C LEU A 254 -0.08 -17.04 -10.82
N LEU A 255 -0.60 -16.18 -9.94
CA LEU A 255 -1.40 -15.01 -10.34
C LEU A 255 -0.58 -13.94 -11.06
N LEU A 256 0.68 -13.74 -10.66
CA LEU A 256 1.61 -12.83 -11.33
C LEU A 256 1.89 -13.33 -12.75
N ARG A 257 2.16 -14.63 -12.93
CA ARG A 257 2.39 -15.19 -14.27
C ARG A 257 1.15 -15.07 -15.15
N GLU A 258 -0.03 -15.45 -14.67
CA GLU A 258 -1.28 -15.32 -15.43
C GLU A 258 -1.59 -13.85 -15.80
N SER A 259 -1.31 -12.89 -14.89
CA SER A 259 -1.55 -11.47 -15.17
C SER A 259 -0.58 -10.93 -16.23
N LEU A 260 0.69 -11.34 -16.17
CA LEU A 260 1.73 -10.98 -17.14
C LEU A 260 1.53 -11.63 -18.51
N GLU A 261 1.12 -12.89 -18.56
CA GLU A 261 0.76 -13.58 -19.82
C GLU A 261 -0.27 -12.79 -20.58
N GLY A 262 -1.31 -12.32 -19.89
CA GLY A 262 -2.33 -11.47 -20.48
C GLY A 262 -1.83 -10.08 -20.90
N LEU A 263 -0.97 -9.44 -20.09
CA LEU A 263 -0.40 -8.12 -20.40
C LEU A 263 0.43 -8.18 -21.68
N ILE A 264 1.25 -9.22 -21.80
CA ILE A 264 2.22 -9.37 -22.87
C ILE A 264 1.56 -9.94 -24.12
N ALA A 265 0.57 -10.83 -24.02
CA ALA A 265 -0.20 -11.34 -25.18
C ALA A 265 -0.72 -10.20 -26.07
N MET A 266 -1.22 -9.12 -25.45
CA MET A 266 -1.70 -7.93 -26.17
C MET A 266 -0.61 -7.29 -27.04
N ALA A 267 0.65 -7.27 -26.59
CA ALA A 267 1.77 -6.79 -27.39
C ALA A 267 1.97 -7.58 -28.67
N PHE A 268 1.81 -8.90 -28.60
CA PHE A 268 2.06 -9.81 -29.72
C PHE A 268 0.85 -10.06 -30.63
N GLY A 269 -0.28 -9.40 -30.37
CA GLY A 269 -1.52 -9.61 -31.14
C GLY A 269 -2.17 -10.98 -30.92
N GLU A 270 -1.70 -11.71 -29.91
CA GLU A 270 -2.26 -13.00 -29.52
C GLU A 270 -3.59 -12.78 -28.77
N PRO A 271 -4.55 -13.70 -28.87
CA PRO A 271 -5.79 -13.61 -28.11
C PRO A 271 -5.47 -13.50 -26.62
N SER A 272 -5.63 -12.30 -26.04
CA SER A 272 -5.44 -12.09 -24.60
C SER A 272 -6.53 -12.74 -23.74
N GLY A 273 -7.39 -13.56 -24.37
CA GLY A 273 -8.66 -14.09 -23.89
C GLY A 273 -8.61 -15.55 -23.41
N GLY A 274 -7.43 -16.07 -23.07
CA GLY A 274 -7.37 -17.29 -22.26
C GLY A 274 -8.22 -17.11 -21.00
N GLU A 275 -8.88 -18.17 -20.53
CA GLU A 275 -9.61 -18.09 -19.26
C GLU A 275 -8.63 -17.71 -18.13
N ALA A 276 -9.03 -16.78 -17.26
CA ALA A 276 -8.30 -16.43 -16.03
C ALA A 276 -8.37 -17.58 -15.01
N LYS A 277 -7.77 -18.73 -15.31
CA LYS A 277 -7.90 -19.99 -14.58
C LYS A 277 -7.42 -19.85 -13.14
N VAL A 278 -6.26 -19.24 -12.91
CA VAL A 278 -5.69 -19.03 -11.58
C VAL A 278 -6.53 -18.02 -10.81
N ALA A 279 -6.88 -16.88 -11.42
CA ALA A 279 -7.75 -15.89 -10.77
C ALA A 279 -9.13 -16.46 -10.44
N ARG A 280 -9.73 -17.28 -11.32
CA ARG A 280 -11.00 -17.97 -11.08
C ARG A 280 -10.88 -19.01 -9.97
N TRP A 281 -9.83 -19.83 -9.99
CA TRP A 281 -9.55 -20.82 -8.93
C TRP A 281 -9.41 -20.13 -7.58
N PHE A 282 -8.59 -19.08 -7.51
CA PHE A 282 -8.37 -18.30 -6.30
C PHE A 282 -9.67 -17.66 -5.81
N THR A 283 -10.39 -16.95 -6.69
CA THR A 283 -11.66 -16.28 -6.34
C THR A 283 -12.73 -17.29 -5.91
N GLY A 284 -12.76 -18.47 -6.51
CA GLY A 284 -13.68 -19.55 -6.14
C GLY A 284 -13.40 -20.17 -4.77
N ALA A 285 -12.14 -20.13 -4.32
CA ALA A 285 -11.73 -20.56 -2.97
C ALA A 285 -11.77 -19.43 -1.94
N LEU A 286 -11.92 -18.18 -2.37
CA LEU A 286 -11.80 -17.00 -1.53
C LEU A 286 -12.99 -16.85 -0.58
N VAL A 287 -12.70 -16.74 0.72
CA VAL A 287 -13.68 -16.33 1.73
C VAL A 287 -13.37 -14.90 2.14
N LEU A 288 -14.15 -13.95 1.61
CA LEU A 288 -14.05 -12.54 2.00
C LEU A 288 -14.64 -12.35 3.40
N PRO A 289 -13.91 -11.71 4.34
CA PRO A 289 -14.48 -11.36 5.64
C PRO A 289 -15.70 -10.46 5.48
N GLU A 290 -16.73 -10.67 6.29
CA GLU A 290 -17.90 -9.82 6.27
C GLU A 290 -17.54 -8.39 6.70
N PRO A 291 -18.00 -7.37 5.95
CA PRO A 291 -17.74 -5.98 6.31
C PRO A 291 -18.31 -5.69 7.71
N PRO A 292 -17.62 -4.89 8.53
CA PRO A 292 -18.06 -4.62 9.91
C PRO A 292 -19.48 -4.04 10.00
N SER A 293 -19.92 -3.30 8.99
CA SER A 293 -21.29 -2.76 8.89
C SER A 293 -22.41 -3.81 8.88
N LYS A 294 -22.11 -5.06 8.53
CA LYS A 294 -23.06 -6.18 8.64
C LYS A 294 -23.02 -6.87 10.01
N ARG A 295 -21.90 -6.74 10.73
CA ARG A 295 -21.67 -7.41 12.02
C ARG A 295 -22.03 -6.52 13.22
N TYR A 296 -21.97 -5.21 13.06
CA TYR A 296 -22.22 -4.25 14.13
C TYR A 296 -23.38 -3.32 13.79
N ALA A 297 -24.18 -2.98 14.81
CA ALA A 297 -25.27 -2.04 14.65
C ALA A 297 -24.74 -0.64 14.27
N PRO A 298 -25.40 0.08 13.34
CA PRO A 298 -25.09 1.47 13.05
C PRO A 298 -25.07 2.32 14.33
N GLY A 299 -24.08 3.21 14.47
CA GLY A 299 -23.93 4.07 15.65
C GLY A 299 -23.41 3.38 16.93
N SER A 300 -23.21 2.05 16.92
CA SER A 300 -22.58 1.35 18.04
C SER A 300 -21.15 1.86 18.29
N VAL A 301 -20.65 1.73 19.53
CA VAL A 301 -19.27 2.11 19.89
C VAL A 301 -18.24 1.47 18.96
N LYS A 302 -18.43 0.18 18.63
CA LYS A 302 -17.54 -0.54 17.69
C LYS A 302 -17.51 0.11 16.32
N MET A 303 -18.70 0.38 15.75
CA MET A 303 -18.80 1.00 14.44
C MET A 303 -18.18 2.39 14.43
N ARG A 304 -18.46 3.23 15.45
CA ARG A 304 -17.88 4.57 15.57
C ARG A 304 -16.34 4.54 15.64
N LEU A 305 -15.76 3.60 16.38
CA LEU A 305 -14.30 3.46 16.46
C LEU A 305 -13.70 3.05 15.11
N LEU A 306 -14.37 2.15 14.37
CA LEU A 306 -13.93 1.72 13.04
C LEU A 306 -14.09 2.85 12.01
N ASP A 307 -15.17 3.64 12.06
CA ASP A 307 -15.37 4.79 11.19
C ASP A 307 -14.26 5.82 11.39
N ILE A 308 -13.97 6.19 12.64
CA ILE A 308 -12.87 7.11 12.99
C ILE A 308 -11.52 6.57 12.51
N ALA A 309 -11.23 5.30 12.77
CA ALA A 309 -9.96 4.71 12.32
C ALA A 309 -9.88 4.69 10.79
N ALA A 310 -10.98 4.39 10.10
CA ALA A 310 -11.00 4.38 8.66
C ALA A 310 -10.82 5.77 8.05
N ASP A 311 -11.39 6.83 8.64
CA ASP A 311 -11.12 8.22 8.25
C ASP A 311 -9.61 8.53 8.40
N GLN A 312 -9.03 8.17 9.55
CA GLN A 312 -7.60 8.37 9.81
C GLN A 312 -6.72 7.61 8.79
N ILE A 313 -7.08 6.38 8.44
CA ILE A 313 -6.38 5.56 7.43
C ILE A 313 -6.45 6.22 6.05
N LEU A 314 -7.65 6.64 5.63
CA LEU A 314 -7.86 7.19 4.29
C LEU A 314 -7.25 8.58 4.13
N GLU A 315 -7.13 9.36 5.20
CA GLU A 315 -6.49 10.68 5.18
C GLU A 315 -4.97 10.59 5.35
N ARG A 316 -4.52 9.96 6.45
CA ARG A 316 -3.13 10.03 6.94
C ARG A 316 -2.38 8.70 6.87
N GLY A 317 -3.04 7.64 6.41
CA GLY A 317 -2.46 6.31 6.29
C GLY A 317 -2.57 5.47 7.57
N ILE A 318 -2.24 4.18 7.44
CA ILE A 318 -2.39 3.19 8.51
C ILE A 318 -1.60 3.57 9.78
N GLY A 319 -0.41 4.15 9.62
CA GLY A 319 0.44 4.55 10.75
C GLY A 319 -0.16 5.63 11.67
N ALA A 320 -1.17 6.37 11.22
CA ALA A 320 -1.85 7.38 12.03
C ALA A 320 -2.81 6.80 13.07
N VAL A 321 -3.19 5.51 12.92
CA VAL A 321 -4.13 4.84 13.80
C VAL A 321 -3.42 4.32 15.04
N THR A 322 -3.70 4.95 16.18
CA THR A 322 -3.22 4.51 17.49
C THR A 322 -4.41 4.41 18.44
N ASN A 323 -4.27 3.62 19.52
CA ASN A 323 -5.31 3.54 20.53
C ASN A 323 -5.70 4.95 21.02
N ARG A 324 -4.70 5.78 21.34
CA ARG A 324 -4.90 7.15 21.81
C ARG A 324 -5.61 8.02 20.79
N THR A 325 -5.16 8.06 19.52
CA THR A 325 -5.75 8.95 18.50
C THR A 325 -7.20 8.59 18.23
N VAL A 326 -7.54 7.30 18.15
CA VAL A 326 -8.92 6.86 17.91
C VAL A 326 -9.81 7.13 19.13
N THR A 327 -9.42 6.73 20.34
CA THR A 327 -10.29 6.88 21.51
C THR A 327 -10.48 8.33 21.93
N GLN A 328 -9.45 9.18 21.74
CA GLN A 328 -9.56 10.61 21.97
C GLN A 328 -10.58 11.25 21.02
N THR A 329 -10.52 10.96 19.72
CA THR A 329 -11.51 11.44 18.74
C THR A 329 -12.91 10.90 19.04
N ALA A 330 -13.01 9.66 19.50
CA ALA A 330 -14.30 9.04 19.85
C ALA A 330 -14.88 9.51 21.19
N GLY A 331 -14.13 10.25 22.01
CA GLY A 331 -14.54 10.66 23.35
C GLY A 331 -14.72 9.49 24.33
N VAL A 332 -13.95 8.40 24.18
CA VAL A 332 -14.03 7.19 25.02
C VAL A 332 -12.71 6.87 25.72
N SER A 333 -12.73 5.92 26.66
CA SER A 333 -11.54 5.43 27.36
C SER A 333 -10.61 4.66 26.41
N THR A 334 -9.30 4.73 26.64
CA THR A 334 -8.29 3.89 25.95
C THR A 334 -8.50 2.38 26.15
N SER A 335 -9.20 1.99 27.22
CA SER A 335 -9.58 0.60 27.48
C SER A 335 -10.69 0.08 26.56
N THR A 336 -11.44 0.97 25.90
CA THR A 336 -12.61 0.61 25.09
C THR A 336 -12.24 -0.22 23.85
N ILE A 337 -11.08 0.04 23.22
CA ILE A 337 -10.60 -0.77 22.10
C ILE A 337 -10.28 -2.20 22.58
N LEU A 338 -9.52 -2.34 23.67
CA LEU A 338 -9.20 -3.65 24.24
C LEU A 338 -10.46 -4.41 24.64
N TYR A 339 -11.44 -3.72 25.23
CA TYR A 339 -12.72 -4.32 25.62
C TYR A 339 -13.52 -4.88 24.42
N HIS A 340 -13.49 -4.20 23.28
CA HIS A 340 -14.32 -4.56 22.13
C HIS A 340 -13.64 -5.44 21.07
N PHE A 341 -12.32 -5.34 20.95
CA PHE A 341 -11.52 -5.94 19.87
C PHE A 341 -10.37 -6.81 20.39
N ALA A 342 -10.29 -7.02 21.71
CA ALA A 342 -9.23 -7.75 22.43
C ALA A 342 -7.86 -7.05 22.42
N ASP A 343 -7.37 -6.61 21.26
CA ASP A 343 -6.07 -5.99 21.10
C ASP A 343 -6.04 -4.97 19.95
N MET A 344 -4.96 -4.18 19.88
CA MET A 344 -4.81 -3.13 18.86
C MET A 344 -4.60 -3.69 17.45
N ARG A 345 -4.01 -4.87 17.31
CA ARG A 345 -3.73 -5.50 16.01
C ARG A 345 -5.00 -6.02 15.37
N SER A 346 -5.84 -6.70 16.14
CA SER A 346 -7.18 -7.16 15.76
C SER A 346 -8.09 -6.00 15.39
N PHE A 347 -8.06 -4.91 16.18
CA PHE A 347 -8.73 -3.67 15.83
C PHE A 347 -8.24 -3.07 14.51
N LEU A 348 -6.91 -2.98 14.33
CA LEU A 348 -6.32 -2.41 13.12
C LEU A 348 -6.66 -3.22 11.86
N ALA A 349 -6.61 -4.55 11.94
CA ALA A 349 -7.01 -5.43 10.83
C ALA A 349 -8.48 -5.20 10.43
N GLU A 350 -9.37 -5.06 11.40
CA GLU A 350 -10.79 -4.78 11.14
C GLU A 350 -11.02 -3.36 10.60
N ALA A 351 -10.27 -2.37 11.09
CA ALA A 351 -10.32 -1.00 10.58
C ALA A 351 -9.81 -0.91 9.14
N ILE A 352 -8.72 -1.59 8.80
CA ILE A 352 -8.21 -1.67 7.44
C ILE A 352 -9.25 -2.31 6.52
N TRP A 353 -9.84 -3.45 6.93
CA TRP A 353 -10.88 -4.10 6.14
C TRP A 353 -12.12 -3.22 5.95
N HIS A 354 -12.47 -2.43 6.97
CA HIS A 354 -13.51 -1.40 6.86
C HIS A 354 -13.15 -0.34 5.81
N SER A 355 -11.91 0.19 5.85
CA SER A 355 -11.41 1.19 4.90
C SER A 355 -11.41 0.74 3.45
N VAL A 356 -11.08 -0.52 3.17
CA VAL A 356 -10.99 -1.08 1.80
C VAL A 356 -12.28 -0.86 1.00
N PHE A 357 -13.43 -0.85 1.67
CA PHE A 357 -14.71 -0.68 0.99
C PHE A 357 -15.41 0.64 1.26
N ARG A 358 -14.70 1.63 1.81
CA ARG A 358 -15.22 2.99 1.96
C ARG A 358 -14.90 3.80 0.70
N GLU A 359 -15.77 4.76 0.43
CA GLU A 359 -15.59 5.74 -0.67
C GLU A 359 -15.43 5.11 -2.07
N ILE A 360 -15.89 3.88 -2.28
CA ILE A 360 -15.98 3.33 -3.64
C ILE A 360 -17.00 4.16 -4.43
N PRO A 361 -16.63 4.75 -5.58
CA PRO A 361 -17.56 5.50 -6.41
C PRO A 361 -18.79 4.64 -6.73
N ASP A 362 -19.97 5.25 -6.73
CA ASP A 362 -21.24 4.54 -6.86
C ASP A 362 -21.37 3.73 -8.16
N TYR A 363 -20.76 4.22 -9.25
CA TYR A 363 -20.67 3.53 -10.53
C TYR A 363 -19.70 2.32 -10.50
N LEU A 364 -18.76 2.25 -9.55
CA LEU A 364 -17.85 1.12 -9.32
C LEU A 364 -18.30 0.19 -8.16
N ASP A 365 -19.21 0.62 -7.29
CA ASP A 365 -19.63 -0.17 -6.13
C ASP A 365 -20.58 -1.31 -6.54
N THR A 366 -20.04 -2.52 -6.55
CA THR A 366 -20.82 -3.75 -6.82
C THR A 366 -21.86 -4.10 -5.75
N ARG A 367 -21.75 -3.53 -4.55
CA ARG A 367 -22.63 -3.86 -3.41
C ARG A 367 -23.88 -3.00 -3.38
N ASN A 368 -23.73 -1.74 -3.80
CA ASN A 368 -24.80 -0.75 -3.87
C ASN A 368 -24.71 -0.01 -5.22
N PRO A 369 -24.89 -0.73 -6.35
CA PRO A 369 -24.68 -0.13 -7.67
C PRO A 369 -25.66 1.01 -7.89
N ARG A 370 -25.13 2.16 -8.30
CA ARG A 370 -25.92 3.23 -8.92
C ARG A 370 -25.40 3.42 -10.32
N ASP A 371 -26.28 3.19 -11.28
CA ASP A 371 -25.91 3.33 -12.69
C ASP A 371 -25.91 4.81 -13.05
N ARG A 372 -24.82 5.23 -13.70
CA ARG A 372 -24.73 6.49 -14.44
C ARG A 372 -24.94 6.18 -15.92
N GLU A 373 -25.08 7.22 -16.73
CA GLU A 373 -25.03 7.04 -18.19
C GLU A 373 -23.70 6.40 -18.57
N ARG A 374 -23.77 5.25 -19.24
CA ARG A 374 -22.61 4.50 -19.70
C ARG A 374 -21.83 5.36 -20.70
N PRO A 375 -20.51 5.54 -20.54
CA PRO A 375 -19.70 6.24 -21.53
C PRO A 375 -19.86 5.64 -22.93
N ALA A 376 -20.13 6.48 -23.91
CA ALA A 376 -20.31 6.06 -25.31
C ALA A 376 -18.99 5.73 -26.00
N ASP A 377 -17.90 6.40 -25.61
CA ASP A 377 -16.60 6.33 -26.26
C ASP A 377 -15.42 6.39 -25.26
N LEU A 378 -14.21 6.32 -25.80
CA LEU A 378 -12.97 6.37 -25.03
C LEU A 378 -12.78 7.70 -24.28
N GLN A 379 -13.23 8.81 -24.87
CA GLN A 379 -13.10 10.13 -24.25
C GLN A 379 -13.99 10.24 -23.01
N GLY A 380 -15.24 9.77 -23.10
CA GLY A 380 -16.16 9.70 -21.96
C GLY A 380 -15.64 8.79 -20.85
N LEU A 381 -15.07 7.62 -21.19
CA LEU A 381 -14.44 6.73 -20.21
C LEU A 381 -13.26 7.41 -19.51
N ALA A 382 -12.38 8.07 -20.27
CA ALA A 382 -11.22 8.76 -19.72
C ALA A 382 -11.64 9.93 -18.81
N ALA A 383 -12.64 10.72 -19.21
CA ALA A 383 -13.18 11.81 -18.40
C ALA A 383 -13.84 11.30 -17.11
N LEU A 384 -14.53 10.16 -17.15
CA LEU A 384 -15.13 9.54 -15.97
C LEU A 384 -14.06 9.09 -14.95
N LEU A 385 -12.97 8.48 -15.43
CA LEU A 385 -11.94 7.91 -14.56
C LEU A 385 -10.84 8.90 -14.18
N ALA A 386 -10.54 9.94 -14.96
CA ALA A 386 -9.43 10.86 -14.68
C ALA A 386 -9.48 11.52 -13.28
N PRO A 387 -10.65 11.97 -12.75
CA PRO A 387 -10.74 12.53 -11.41
C PRO A 387 -10.24 11.58 -10.31
N THR A 388 -10.43 10.28 -10.48
CA THR A 388 -10.03 9.26 -9.49
C THR A 388 -8.52 9.11 -9.34
N LEU A 389 -7.74 9.58 -10.33
CA LEU A 389 -6.28 9.58 -10.34
C LEU A 389 -5.66 10.86 -9.77
N ARG A 390 -6.46 11.90 -9.50
CA ARG A 390 -5.96 13.16 -8.94
C ARG A 390 -6.00 13.09 -7.42
N PRO A 391 -5.04 13.65 -6.67
CA PRO A 391 -5.21 13.83 -5.24
C PRO A 391 -6.53 14.58 -4.98
N GLY A 392 -7.47 13.95 -4.28
CA GLY A 392 -8.79 14.55 -4.04
C GLY A 392 -8.70 15.72 -3.07
N ALA A 393 -9.47 16.78 -3.32
CA ALA A 393 -9.77 17.78 -2.31
C ALA A 393 -10.79 17.17 -1.30
N SER A 394 -10.74 17.60 -0.04
CA SER A 394 -11.67 17.14 1.01
C SER A 394 -13.14 17.44 0.70
N GLU A 395 -13.42 18.30 -0.29
CA GLU A 395 -14.75 18.84 -0.58
C GLU A 395 -15.59 17.99 -1.55
N ASP A 396 -15.01 16.96 -2.19
CA ASP A 396 -15.75 16.02 -3.06
C ASP A 396 -15.42 14.55 -2.73
N PRO A 397 -15.96 14.01 -1.63
CA PRO A 397 -15.69 12.65 -1.18
C PRO A 397 -16.41 11.63 -2.07
N GLY A 398 -15.64 10.92 -2.90
CA GLY A 398 -16.09 9.71 -3.61
C GLY A 398 -15.76 9.69 -5.11
N ASP A 399 -15.67 10.85 -5.76
CA ASP A 399 -15.39 10.91 -7.22
C ASP A 399 -13.93 11.34 -7.52
N ALA A 400 -13.36 12.27 -6.75
CA ALA A 400 -11.96 12.67 -6.89
C ALA A 400 -11.01 11.88 -5.97
N GLY A 401 -9.94 11.34 -6.53
CA GLY A 401 -8.86 10.68 -5.78
C GLY A 401 -9.18 9.32 -5.16
N PHE A 402 -10.28 8.67 -5.56
CA PHE A 402 -10.59 7.32 -5.10
C PHE A 402 -9.42 6.34 -5.30
N TYR A 403 -8.89 6.20 -6.52
CA TYR A 403 -7.79 5.26 -6.77
C TYR A 403 -6.49 5.70 -6.08
N VAL A 404 -6.29 7.00 -5.84
CA VAL A 404 -5.15 7.47 -5.03
C VAL A 404 -5.23 6.91 -3.61
N LYS A 405 -6.37 7.14 -2.92
CA LYS A 405 -6.57 6.62 -1.55
C LYS A 405 -6.53 5.10 -1.52
N TYR A 406 -7.20 4.45 -2.47
CA TYR A 406 -7.32 2.99 -2.53
C TYR A 406 -5.97 2.31 -2.84
N ALA A 407 -5.21 2.80 -3.81
CA ALA A 407 -3.89 2.28 -4.13
C ALA A 407 -2.92 2.50 -2.97
N ARG A 408 -2.92 3.68 -2.34
CA ARG A 408 -2.10 3.96 -1.16
C ARG A 408 -2.44 3.03 0.00
N LEU A 409 -3.72 2.77 0.25
CA LEU A 409 -4.15 1.81 1.28
C LEU A 409 -3.59 0.41 1.00
N ILE A 410 -3.76 -0.10 -0.21
CA ILE A 410 -3.23 -1.43 -0.59
C ILE A 410 -1.71 -1.47 -0.44
N ALA A 411 -1.01 -0.43 -0.90
CA ALA A 411 0.43 -0.32 -0.81
C ALA A 411 0.92 -0.34 0.66
N GLN A 412 0.24 0.37 1.56
CA GLN A 412 0.54 0.33 3.01
C GLN A 412 0.26 -1.04 3.62
N ILE A 413 -0.79 -1.74 3.17
CA ILE A 413 -1.06 -3.12 3.60
C ILE A 413 0.10 -4.04 3.17
N CYS A 414 0.62 -3.86 1.96
CA CYS A 414 1.78 -4.62 1.49
C CYS A 414 3.04 -4.33 2.31
N LEU A 415 3.31 -3.05 2.61
CA LEU A 415 4.43 -2.66 3.48
C LEU A 415 4.34 -3.28 4.88
N ILE A 416 3.13 -3.35 5.45
CA ILE A 416 2.89 -3.99 6.75
C ILE A 416 3.04 -5.51 6.63
N ALA A 417 2.43 -6.14 5.62
CA ALA A 417 2.48 -7.59 5.41
C ALA A 417 3.90 -8.12 5.25
N ARG A 418 4.79 -7.34 4.65
CA ARG A 418 6.22 -7.65 4.55
C ARG A 418 6.91 -7.76 5.92
N ARG A 419 6.49 -6.96 6.90
CA ARG A 419 7.06 -6.91 8.26
C ARG A 419 6.33 -7.83 9.22
N ASP A 420 5.05 -8.08 8.96
CA ASP A 420 4.17 -8.88 9.80
C ASP A 420 3.35 -9.84 8.93
N ALA A 421 3.75 -11.12 8.98
CA ALA A 421 3.14 -12.20 8.22
C ALA A 421 1.62 -12.38 8.46
N ALA A 422 1.06 -11.88 9.57
CA ALA A 422 -0.39 -11.96 9.78
C ALA A 422 -1.20 -11.12 8.78
N PHE A 423 -0.57 -10.15 8.12
CA PHE A 423 -1.22 -9.35 7.09
C PHE A 423 -0.98 -9.87 5.66
N GLU A 424 -0.16 -10.91 5.46
CA GLU A 424 0.07 -11.52 4.14
C GLU A 424 -1.25 -12.00 3.51
N ASN A 425 -2.10 -12.68 4.27
CA ASN A 425 -3.41 -13.12 3.77
C ASN A 425 -4.31 -11.94 3.38
N MET A 426 -4.19 -10.80 4.05
CA MET A 426 -4.95 -9.60 3.72
C MET A 426 -4.43 -8.95 2.42
N ALA A 427 -3.11 -8.86 2.24
CA ALA A 427 -2.53 -8.44 0.96
C ALA A 427 -2.95 -9.38 -0.18
N MET A 428 -2.96 -10.69 0.06
CA MET A 428 -3.40 -11.68 -0.92
C MET A 428 -4.91 -11.57 -1.24
N LEU A 429 -5.75 -11.30 -0.24
CA LEU A 429 -7.19 -11.03 -0.41
C LEU A 429 -7.47 -9.80 -1.29
N LEU A 430 -6.52 -8.87 -1.37
CA LEU A 430 -6.63 -7.69 -2.23
C LEU A 430 -6.07 -7.95 -3.63
N ARG A 431 -4.96 -8.69 -3.74
CA ARG A 431 -4.34 -9.05 -5.04
C ARG A 431 -5.11 -10.10 -5.82
N GLY A 432 -5.74 -11.06 -5.15
CA GLY A 432 -6.42 -12.18 -5.78
C GLY A 432 -7.63 -11.80 -6.63
N PRO A 433 -8.64 -11.11 -6.07
CA PRO A 433 -9.83 -10.66 -6.81
C PRO A 433 -9.58 -9.37 -7.60
N GLU A 434 -8.33 -9.00 -7.86
CA GLU A 434 -7.95 -7.76 -8.54
C GLU A 434 -8.70 -7.59 -9.87
N GLY A 435 -9.28 -6.41 -10.09
CA GLY A 435 -10.17 -6.14 -11.25
C GLY A 435 -11.57 -6.77 -11.18
N GLY A 436 -11.95 -7.44 -10.08
CA GLY A 436 -13.28 -8.03 -9.92
C GLY A 436 -14.41 -7.00 -9.99
N GLY A 437 -14.24 -5.84 -9.36
CA GLY A 437 -15.19 -4.72 -9.46
C GLY A 437 -15.29 -4.15 -10.88
N THR A 438 -14.14 -3.90 -11.51
CA THR A 438 -14.05 -3.44 -12.92
C THR A 438 -14.77 -4.41 -13.87
N TYR A 439 -14.58 -5.72 -13.69
CA TYR A 439 -15.24 -6.74 -14.51
C TYR A 439 -16.75 -6.82 -14.23
N ALA A 440 -17.16 -6.76 -12.96
CA ALA A 440 -18.56 -6.83 -12.57
C ALA A 440 -19.37 -5.61 -13.05
N ARG A 441 -18.73 -4.44 -13.15
CA ARG A 441 -19.36 -3.19 -13.60
C ARG A 441 -19.03 -2.83 -15.05
N ARG A 442 -18.49 -3.76 -15.84
CA ARG A 442 -18.03 -3.49 -17.21
C ARG A 442 -19.10 -2.91 -18.12
N GLU A 443 -20.33 -3.43 -18.05
CA GLU A 443 -21.45 -2.98 -18.89
C GLU A 443 -21.98 -1.60 -18.50
N ALA A 444 -21.70 -1.13 -17.28
CA ALA A 444 -22.08 0.20 -16.80
C ALA A 444 -21.00 1.26 -17.04
N VAL A 445 -19.72 0.87 -17.07
CA VAL A 445 -18.59 1.80 -17.06
C VAL A 445 -17.83 1.84 -18.38
N TRP A 446 -17.72 0.73 -19.10
CA TRP A 446 -16.85 0.62 -20.27
C TRP A 446 -17.63 0.81 -21.57
N PRO A 447 -17.14 1.56 -22.57
CA PRO A 447 -17.83 1.69 -23.85
C PRO A 447 -18.08 0.33 -24.53
N PRO A 448 -19.17 0.18 -25.31
CA PRO A 448 -19.50 -1.08 -26.00
C PRO A 448 -18.39 -1.60 -26.92
N ALA A 449 -17.54 -0.70 -27.45
CA ALA A 449 -16.42 -1.05 -28.31
C ALA A 449 -15.29 -1.83 -27.60
N PHE A 450 -15.32 -1.95 -26.27
CA PHE A 450 -14.33 -2.69 -25.49
C PHE A 450 -14.87 -4.04 -25.02
N ASP A 451 -14.14 -5.11 -25.31
CA ASP A 451 -14.40 -6.44 -24.76
C ASP A 451 -13.66 -6.63 -23.43
N MET A 452 -14.34 -6.26 -22.35
CA MET A 452 -13.79 -6.38 -21.00
C MET A 452 -13.89 -7.81 -20.45
N THR A 453 -12.87 -8.60 -20.74
CA THR A 453 -12.66 -9.93 -20.12
C THR A 453 -12.22 -9.82 -18.65
N ARG A 454 -12.22 -10.96 -17.94
CA ARG A 454 -11.72 -11.02 -16.55
C ARG A 454 -10.22 -10.66 -16.46
N LEU A 455 -9.42 -11.09 -17.44
CA LEU A 455 -7.99 -10.80 -17.51
C LEU A 455 -7.74 -9.32 -17.81
N SER A 456 -8.41 -8.73 -18.81
CA SER A 456 -8.25 -7.30 -19.11
C SER A 456 -8.66 -6.42 -17.92
N ALA A 457 -9.71 -6.79 -17.19
CA ALA A 457 -10.13 -6.09 -15.99
C ALA A 457 -9.06 -6.15 -14.88
N MET A 458 -8.44 -7.31 -14.66
CA MET A 458 -7.33 -7.46 -13.72
C MET A 458 -6.15 -6.58 -14.12
N ARG A 459 -5.76 -6.61 -15.41
CA ARG A 459 -4.61 -5.83 -15.90
C ARG A 459 -4.83 -4.33 -15.77
N PHE A 460 -6.02 -3.86 -16.16
CA PHE A 460 -6.39 -2.45 -16.03
C PHE A 460 -6.42 -2.01 -14.55
N ALA A 461 -6.95 -2.85 -13.66
CA ALA A 461 -7.00 -2.54 -12.23
C ALA A 461 -5.60 -2.46 -11.57
N ILE A 462 -4.67 -3.33 -11.96
CA ILE A 462 -3.26 -3.24 -11.53
C ILE A 462 -2.63 -1.93 -12.03
N TRP A 463 -2.80 -1.64 -13.33
CA TRP A 463 -2.24 -0.44 -13.95
C TRP A 463 -2.79 0.86 -13.36
N ILE A 464 -4.12 0.96 -13.15
CA ILE A 464 -4.73 2.21 -12.68
C ILE A 464 -4.30 2.54 -11.26
N LYS A 465 -4.07 1.53 -10.41
CA LYS A 465 -3.55 1.70 -9.05
C LYS A 465 -2.10 2.17 -9.05
N GLY A 466 -1.24 1.54 -9.85
CA GLY A 466 0.13 2.01 -10.01
C GLY A 466 0.21 3.44 -10.57
N SER A 467 -0.68 3.76 -11.51
CA SER A 467 -0.81 5.11 -12.08
C SER A 467 -1.29 6.12 -11.03
N ALA A 468 -2.20 5.72 -10.15
CA ALA A 468 -2.69 6.56 -9.06
C ALA A 468 -1.59 6.87 -8.02
N LEU A 469 -0.73 5.89 -7.69
CA LEU A 469 0.42 6.13 -6.80
C LEU A 469 1.39 7.16 -7.41
N LEU A 470 1.69 7.04 -8.70
CA LEU A 470 2.53 8.02 -9.41
C LEU A 470 1.88 9.41 -9.44
N SER A 471 0.58 9.48 -9.75
CA SER A 471 -0.16 10.76 -9.74
C SER A 471 -0.22 11.39 -8.35
N ALA A 472 -0.23 10.59 -7.29
CA ALA A 472 -0.19 11.10 -5.91
C ALA A 472 1.18 11.67 -5.54
N ALA A 473 2.25 11.00 -5.94
CA ALA A 473 3.61 11.39 -5.58
C ALA A 473 4.18 12.51 -6.46
N LEU A 474 3.73 12.63 -7.72
CA LEU A 474 4.15 13.64 -8.69
C LEU A 474 2.93 14.30 -9.37
N PRO A 475 2.07 15.01 -8.62
CA PRO A 475 0.80 15.50 -9.14
C PRO A 475 0.96 16.49 -10.30
N GLU A 476 1.99 17.35 -10.26
CA GLU A 476 2.26 18.36 -11.28
C GLU A 476 2.55 17.73 -12.66
N THR A 477 3.34 16.66 -12.69
CA THR A 477 3.77 16.00 -13.92
C THR A 477 2.79 14.94 -14.40
N GLU A 478 2.21 14.19 -13.47
CA GLU A 478 1.40 13.02 -13.82
C GLU A 478 -0.09 13.37 -13.94
N THR A 479 -0.61 14.37 -13.23
CA THR A 479 -2.04 14.73 -13.36
C THR A 479 -2.33 15.43 -14.70
N GLN A 480 -1.34 16.16 -15.23
CA GLN A 480 -1.42 16.75 -16.56
C GLN A 480 -1.46 15.62 -17.61
N GLY A 481 -2.54 15.53 -18.37
CA GLY A 481 -2.72 14.45 -19.37
C GLY A 481 -3.21 13.11 -18.82
N ALA A 482 -3.78 13.06 -17.60
CA ALA A 482 -4.36 11.83 -17.04
C ALA A 482 -5.38 11.16 -17.98
N GLU A 483 -6.21 11.94 -18.67
CA GLU A 483 -7.18 11.43 -19.66
C GLU A 483 -6.49 10.76 -20.86
N ALA A 484 -5.45 11.38 -21.41
CA ALA A 484 -4.68 10.81 -22.52
C ALA A 484 -3.99 9.50 -22.11
N ARG A 485 -3.42 9.44 -20.89
CA ARG A 485 -2.82 8.22 -20.34
C ARG A 485 -3.86 7.12 -20.13
N LEU A 486 -5.04 7.46 -19.61
CA LEU A 486 -6.17 6.55 -19.47
C LEU A 486 -6.62 5.99 -20.82
N GLY A 487 -6.75 6.85 -21.83
CA GLY A 487 -7.11 6.46 -23.19
C GLY A 487 -6.11 5.47 -23.78
N ALA A 488 -4.81 5.81 -23.71
CA ALA A 488 -3.74 4.94 -24.18
C ALA A 488 -3.70 3.60 -23.43
N ALA A 489 -3.92 3.61 -22.11
CA ALA A 489 -3.92 2.40 -21.30
C ALA A 489 -5.13 1.50 -21.58
N ALA A 490 -6.32 2.07 -21.78
CA ALA A 490 -7.51 1.31 -22.16
C ALA A 490 -7.27 0.56 -23.48
N LEU A 491 -6.74 1.24 -24.50
CA LEU A 491 -6.39 0.63 -25.79
C LEU A 491 -5.25 -0.40 -25.70
N ALA A 492 -4.31 -0.23 -24.76
CA ALA A 492 -3.21 -1.16 -24.56
C ALA A 492 -3.64 -2.42 -23.79
N LEU A 493 -4.57 -2.31 -22.84
CA LEU A 493 -4.86 -3.36 -21.86
C LEU A 493 -6.17 -4.12 -22.12
N VAL A 494 -7.10 -3.49 -22.85
CA VAL A 494 -8.46 -4.00 -23.07
C VAL A 494 -8.67 -4.23 -24.57
N PRO A 495 -9.01 -5.46 -25.00
CA PRO A 495 -9.37 -5.73 -26.39
C PRO A 495 -10.55 -4.88 -26.86
N THR A 496 -10.54 -4.51 -28.13
CA THR A 496 -11.68 -3.85 -28.78
C THR A 496 -12.46 -4.85 -29.62
N THR A 497 -13.79 -4.75 -29.60
CA THR A 497 -14.65 -5.49 -30.53
C THR A 497 -14.45 -4.90 -31.93
N VAL A 498 -13.88 -5.69 -32.85
CA VAL A 498 -13.75 -5.32 -34.27
C VAL A 498 -15.11 -5.30 -34.94
#